data_AF-A0AAW1TQ00-F1
#
_entry.id   AF-A0AAW1TQ00-F1
#
_cell.length_a   1.000
_cell.length_b   1.000
_cell.length_c   1.000
_cell.angle_alpha   90.00
_cell.angle_beta   90.00
_cell.angle_gamma   90.00
#
_symmetry.space_group_name_H-M   'P 1'
#
loop_
_entity.id
_entity.type
_entity.pdbx_description
1 polymer ?
#
loop_
_entity_poly.entity_id
_entity_poly.type
_entity_poly.pdbx_seq_one_letter_code
_entity_poly.pdbx_strand_id
1 'polypeptide(L)'
;MKSTPICVLLSETGEIPLHFRAKLLGIKFILQLCSKNSSTYSDLYNLSIMNLTTSFWKNRKCFPLADYMLEIKDAWPSIITSNVHPNFSTNYWSLFPRFETNLDPPFNHYEEPEIEYQFNAFIHRNFENHRKIYTDGSVINGQAGCAIYDSKVSHEITYKLPDLFSTYTCEKIAVIEAIKYANRVQDQNFVIISDCRSVIQKISNFKFTSANSHILIEAMKQLSIAQELKKTLLYYGSDHTKELEATRSLTV
;
A
#
# COMPACT_ATOMS: atom_id res chain seq x y z
N MET A 1 -14.40 29.23 38.19
CA MET A 1 -14.16 29.41 36.74
C MET A 1 -14.57 28.14 36.02
N LYS A 2 -15.38 28.21 34.96
CA LYS A 2 -15.62 27.07 34.07
C LYS A 2 -14.41 26.99 33.13
N SER A 3 -13.63 25.92 33.24
CA SER A 3 -12.48 25.68 32.36
C SER A 3 -12.94 25.25 30.97
N THR A 4 -12.16 25.59 29.94
CA THR A 4 -12.36 25.07 28.59
C THR A 4 -12.25 23.54 28.61
N PRO A 5 -13.19 22.80 28.00
CA PRO A 5 -13.09 21.35 27.90
C PRO A 5 -11.80 20.91 27.20
N ILE A 6 -11.14 19.89 27.74
CA ILE A 6 -9.85 19.37 27.23
C ILE A 6 -9.96 18.95 25.76
N CYS A 7 -11.11 18.42 25.33
CA CYS A 7 -11.34 18.06 23.93
C CYS A 7 -11.27 19.27 22.97
N VAL A 8 -11.74 20.44 23.39
CA VAL A 8 -11.69 21.67 22.59
C VAL A 8 -10.24 22.13 22.43
N LEU A 9 -9.48 22.17 23.53
CA LEU A 9 -8.05 22.50 23.50
C LEU A 9 -7.24 21.54 22.61
N LEU A 10 -7.49 20.24 22.70
CA LEU A 10 -6.82 19.24 21.86
C LEU A 10 -7.19 19.42 20.38
N SER A 11 -8.45 19.76 20.08
CA SER A 11 -8.89 20.01 18.71
C SER A 11 -8.27 21.29 18.11
N GLU A 12 -8.15 22.37 18.90
CA GLU A 12 -7.53 23.62 18.47
C GLU A 12 -6.02 23.48 18.26
N THR A 13 -5.36 22.65 19.08
CA THR A 13 -3.91 22.41 18.99
C THR A 13 -3.54 21.29 18.01
N GLY A 14 -4.51 20.52 17.51
CA GLY A 14 -4.26 19.35 16.66
C GLY A 14 -3.60 18.18 17.41
N GLU A 15 -3.69 18.15 18.74
CA GLU A 15 -3.01 17.17 19.59
C GLU A 15 -3.89 15.93 19.85
N ILE A 16 -3.26 14.76 19.83
CA ILE A 16 -3.94 13.48 20.09
C ILE A 16 -4.19 13.31 21.60
N PRO A 17 -5.40 12.91 22.04
CA PRO A 17 -5.66 12.61 23.45
C PRO A 17 -4.66 11.63 24.05
N LEU A 18 -4.28 11.85 25.32
CA LEU A 18 -3.20 11.13 25.98
C LEU A 18 -3.32 9.59 25.89
N HIS A 19 -4.53 9.05 26.06
CA HIS A 19 -4.75 7.60 26.02
C HIS A 19 -4.52 7.01 24.61
N PHE A 20 -4.98 7.69 23.55
CA PHE A 20 -4.70 7.29 22.18
C PHE A 20 -3.21 7.41 21.85
N ARG A 21 -2.55 8.47 22.33
CA ARG A 21 -1.11 8.66 22.14
C ARG A 21 -0.29 7.58 22.85
N ALA A 22 -0.65 7.25 24.09
CA ALA A 22 -0.02 6.17 24.85
C ALA A 22 -0.20 4.81 24.15
N LYS A 23 -1.38 4.53 23.62
CA LYS A 23 -1.67 3.33 22.82
C LYS A 23 -0.83 3.28 21.55
N LEU A 24 -0.79 4.36 20.77
CA LEU A 24 0.00 4.45 19.55
C LEU A 24 1.49 4.24 19.80
N LEU A 25 2.04 4.87 20.85
CA LEU A 25 3.44 4.69 21.23
C LEU A 25 3.72 3.26 21.72
N GLY A 26 2.80 2.70 22.50
CA GLY A 26 2.91 1.33 22.99
C GLY A 26 2.90 0.30 21.86
N ILE A 27 1.97 0.42 20.91
CA ILE A 27 1.92 -0.43 19.72
C ILE A 27 3.20 -0.29 18.89
N LYS A 28 3.68 0.94 18.63
CA LYS A 28 4.95 1.17 17.90
C LYS A 28 6.12 0.48 18.59
N PHE A 29 6.21 0.57 19.91
CA PHE A 29 7.25 -0.10 20.68
C PHE A 29 7.18 -1.62 20.55
N ILE A 30 5.98 -2.21 20.64
CA ILE A 30 5.79 -3.64 20.47
C ILE A 30 6.21 -4.08 19.06
N LEU A 31 5.78 -3.37 18.01
CA LEU A 31 6.17 -3.64 16.62
C LEU A 31 7.69 -3.58 16.42
N GLN A 32 8.39 -2.68 17.13
CA GLN A 32 9.85 -2.63 17.10
C GLN A 32 10.51 -3.84 17.78
N LEU A 33 10.00 -4.30 18.93
CA LEU A 33 10.49 -5.52 19.59
C LEU A 33 10.32 -6.74 18.69
N CYS A 34 9.16 -6.82 18.05
CA CYS A 34 8.80 -7.84 17.09
C CYS A 34 9.74 -7.88 15.89
N SER A 35 9.98 -6.73 15.25
CA SER A 35 10.88 -6.63 14.11
C SER A 35 12.32 -7.07 14.43
N LYS A 36 12.73 -7.00 15.70
CA LYS A 36 14.09 -7.35 16.15
C LYS A 36 14.21 -8.79 16.68
N ASN A 37 13.12 -9.57 16.67
CA ASN A 37 13.08 -10.91 17.28
C ASN A 37 13.62 -10.92 18.72
N SER A 38 13.29 -9.90 19.52
CA SER A 38 13.79 -9.77 20.89
C SER A 38 13.18 -10.83 21.81
N SER A 39 13.96 -11.40 22.74
CA SER A 39 13.44 -12.29 23.78
C SER A 39 12.36 -11.61 24.65
N THR A 40 12.43 -10.28 24.81
CA THR A 40 11.44 -9.48 25.55
C THR A 40 10.04 -9.56 24.94
N TYR A 41 9.93 -9.84 23.64
CA TYR A 41 8.64 -10.08 23.00
C TYR A 41 7.94 -11.30 23.61
N SER A 42 8.67 -12.42 23.73
CA SER A 42 8.11 -13.66 24.28
C SER A 42 7.67 -13.47 25.73
N ASP A 43 8.42 -12.70 26.51
CA ASP A 43 8.05 -12.36 27.89
C ASP A 43 6.76 -11.52 27.93
N LEU A 44 6.64 -10.51 27.06
CA LEU A 44 5.46 -9.65 26.98
C LEU A 44 4.23 -10.41 26.48
N TYR A 45 4.41 -11.34 25.53
CA TYR A 45 3.36 -12.22 25.06
C TYR A 45 2.91 -13.19 26.16
N ASN A 46 3.84 -13.81 26.87
CA ASN A 46 3.51 -14.65 28.03
C ASN A 46 2.78 -13.84 29.11
N LEU A 47 3.18 -12.58 29.33
CA LEU A 47 2.51 -11.69 30.26
C LEU A 47 1.08 -11.35 29.82
N SER A 48 0.83 -11.18 28.53
CA SER A 48 -0.53 -10.97 28.03
C SER A 48 -1.42 -12.21 28.18
N ILE A 49 -0.87 -13.42 28.01
CA ILE A 49 -1.58 -14.67 28.31
C ILE A 49 -1.86 -14.81 29.81
N MET A 50 -0.87 -14.51 30.67
CA MET A 50 -1.06 -14.55 32.12
C MET A 50 -2.10 -13.54 32.59
N ASN A 51 -2.18 -12.37 31.95
CA ASN A 51 -3.19 -11.36 32.23
C ASN A 51 -4.61 -11.93 32.03
N LEU A 52 -4.83 -12.71 30.96
CA LEU A 52 -6.14 -13.29 30.65
C LEU A 52 -6.48 -14.49 31.53
N THR A 53 -5.47 -15.28 31.92
CA THR A 53 -5.67 -16.61 32.51
C THR A 53 -5.57 -16.65 34.04
N THR A 54 -4.79 -15.76 34.65
CA THR A 54 -4.50 -15.82 36.10
C THR A 54 -5.43 -14.93 36.92
N SER A 55 -5.83 -15.40 38.10
CA SER A 55 -6.69 -14.64 39.03
C SER A 55 -6.01 -13.41 39.63
N PHE A 56 -4.67 -13.41 39.71
CA PHE A 56 -3.87 -12.31 40.25
C PHE A 56 -4.12 -11.00 39.49
N TRP A 57 -4.20 -11.08 38.15
CA TRP A 57 -4.41 -9.92 37.29
C TRP A 57 -5.88 -9.52 37.14
N LYS A 58 -6.85 -10.38 37.48
CA LYS A 58 -8.29 -10.03 37.44
C LYS A 58 -8.64 -8.85 38.34
N ASN A 59 -7.93 -8.72 39.47
CA ASN A 59 -8.20 -7.69 40.47
C ASN A 59 -7.20 -6.52 40.42
N ARG A 60 -6.31 -6.49 39.42
CA ARG A 60 -5.28 -5.44 39.27
C ARG A 60 -5.36 -4.84 37.89
N LYS A 61 -5.06 -3.54 37.79
CA LYS A 61 -4.90 -2.91 36.47
C LYS A 61 -3.67 -3.51 35.79
N CYS A 62 -3.87 -4.20 34.67
CA CYS A 62 -2.77 -4.77 33.92
C CYS A 62 -1.90 -3.69 33.29
N PHE A 63 -0.70 -4.10 32.92
CA PHE A 63 0.23 -3.29 32.16
C PHE A 63 -0.33 -3.04 30.74
N PRO A 64 -0.53 -1.78 30.31
CA PRO A 64 -1.22 -1.47 29.05
C PRO A 64 -0.59 -2.12 27.81
N LEU A 65 0.73 -2.37 27.81
CA LEU A 65 1.40 -3.05 26.69
C LEU A 65 0.92 -4.49 26.50
N ALA A 66 0.49 -5.16 27.57
CA ALA A 66 -0.06 -6.52 27.48
C ALA A 66 -1.40 -6.53 26.72
N ASP A 67 -2.25 -5.55 27.00
CA ASP A 67 -3.53 -5.39 26.29
C ASP A 67 -3.29 -5.04 24.82
N TYR A 68 -2.37 -4.11 24.54
CA TYR A 68 -2.03 -3.74 23.17
C TYR A 68 -1.42 -4.91 22.37
N MET A 69 -0.66 -5.79 23.02
CA MET A 69 -0.12 -7.00 22.38
C MET A 69 -1.26 -7.92 21.88
N LEU A 70 -2.34 -8.05 22.65
CA LEU A 70 -3.49 -8.86 22.26
C LEU A 70 -4.26 -8.24 21.10
N GLU A 71 -4.33 -6.91 21.03
CA GLU A 71 -5.01 -6.22 19.93
C GLU A 71 -4.29 -6.39 18.58
N ILE A 72 -2.95 -6.48 18.58
CA ILE A 72 -2.18 -6.60 17.34
C ILE A 72 -1.92 -8.06 16.90
N LYS A 73 -2.37 -9.04 17.69
CA LYS A 73 -2.06 -10.46 17.47
C LYS A 73 -2.46 -10.94 16.07
N ASP A 74 -3.59 -10.46 15.54
CA ASP A 74 -4.14 -10.91 14.26
C ASP A 74 -3.41 -10.28 13.08
N ALA A 75 -2.79 -9.11 13.29
CA ALA A 75 -1.92 -8.46 12.31
C ALA A 75 -0.50 -9.08 12.27
N TRP A 76 -0.16 -9.94 13.24
CA TRP A 76 1.16 -10.54 13.40
C TRP A 76 1.72 -11.18 12.12
N PRO A 77 0.96 -12.06 11.42
CA PRO A 77 1.49 -12.75 10.23
C PRO A 77 1.84 -11.79 9.09
N SER A 78 1.31 -10.58 9.12
CA SER A 78 1.51 -9.55 8.10
C SER A 78 2.69 -8.62 8.39
N ILE A 79 3.35 -8.75 9.55
CA ILE A 79 4.48 -7.89 9.93
C ILE A 79 5.76 -8.36 9.23
N ILE A 80 6.37 -7.45 8.48
CA ILE A 80 7.66 -7.70 7.83
C ILE A 80 8.79 -7.48 8.84
N THR A 81 9.58 -8.51 9.09
CA THR A 81 10.79 -8.43 9.91
C THR A 81 12.03 -8.46 9.02
N SER A 82 12.98 -7.56 9.25
CA SER A 82 14.27 -7.58 8.55
C SER A 82 15.39 -7.06 9.45
N ASN A 83 16.55 -7.71 9.37
CA ASN A 83 17.76 -7.26 10.05
C ASN A 83 18.44 -6.08 9.33
N VAL A 84 18.05 -5.82 8.09
CA VAL A 84 18.59 -4.74 7.24
C VAL A 84 17.45 -3.84 6.82
N HIS A 85 17.61 -2.53 7.02
CA HIS A 85 16.59 -1.59 6.56
C HIS A 85 16.48 -1.69 5.02
N PRO A 86 15.26 -1.72 4.45
CA PRO A 86 15.03 -2.04 3.04
C PRO A 86 15.82 -1.17 2.06
N ASN A 87 16.07 0.12 2.37
CA ASN A 87 16.96 0.99 1.58
C ASN A 87 18.42 0.49 1.44
N PHE A 88 18.92 -0.35 2.35
CA PHE A 88 20.26 -0.94 2.25
C PHE A 88 20.26 -2.34 1.63
N SER A 89 19.07 -2.90 1.40
CA SER A 89 18.91 -4.16 0.66
C SER A 89 18.80 -3.96 -0.86
N THR A 90 18.74 -2.70 -1.30
CA THR A 90 18.62 -2.29 -2.70
C THR A 90 19.99 -1.98 -3.31
N ASN A 91 20.19 -2.37 -4.57
CA ASN A 91 21.33 -1.90 -5.36
C ASN A 91 21.26 -0.37 -5.52
N TYR A 92 22.41 0.30 -5.48
CA TYR A 92 22.54 1.73 -5.71
C TYR A 92 21.87 2.21 -7.00
N TRP A 93 22.01 1.47 -8.11
CA TRP A 93 21.40 1.85 -9.39
C TRP A 93 19.88 1.72 -9.38
N SER A 94 19.35 0.75 -8.62
CA SER A 94 17.92 0.64 -8.34
C SER A 94 17.37 1.79 -7.51
N LEU A 95 18.24 2.67 -6.97
CA LEU A 95 17.81 3.85 -6.22
C LEU A 95 17.42 5.04 -7.12
N PHE A 96 17.76 4.98 -8.40
CA PHE A 96 17.48 6.07 -9.35
C PHE A 96 16.75 5.56 -10.59
N PRO A 97 15.63 4.85 -10.44
CA PRO A 97 14.94 4.33 -11.61
C PRO A 97 14.40 5.49 -12.44
N ARG A 98 14.73 5.50 -13.72
CA ARG A 98 14.22 6.45 -14.71
C ARG A 98 13.10 5.78 -15.50
N PHE A 99 11.87 6.11 -15.17
CA PHE A 99 10.68 5.65 -15.89
C PHE A 99 9.87 6.85 -16.32
N GLU A 100 9.20 6.68 -17.44
CA GLU A 100 8.27 7.66 -17.96
C GLU A 100 6.91 7.48 -17.26
N THR A 101 6.43 8.57 -16.66
CA THR A 101 5.09 8.64 -16.08
C THR A 101 4.29 9.72 -16.76
N ASN A 102 3.03 9.43 -17.07
CA ASN A 102 2.09 10.44 -17.50
C ASN A 102 1.00 10.62 -16.42
N LEU A 103 0.97 11.80 -15.81
CA LEU A 103 0.07 12.16 -14.71
C LEU A 103 -1.08 13.08 -15.12
N ASP A 104 -0.99 13.67 -16.32
CA ASP A 104 -1.89 14.70 -16.81
C ASP A 104 -2.50 14.24 -18.14
N PRO A 105 -3.53 13.38 -18.11
CA PRO A 105 -4.26 13.03 -19.30
C PRO A 105 -4.90 14.30 -19.90
N PRO A 106 -4.88 14.49 -21.23
CA PRO A 106 -5.40 15.69 -21.87
C PRO A 106 -6.94 15.79 -21.84
N PHE A 107 -7.62 14.94 -21.06
CA PHE A 107 -9.08 14.74 -21.14
C PHE A 107 -9.91 15.58 -20.16
N ASN A 108 -9.29 16.44 -19.35
CA ASN A 108 -9.97 17.24 -18.33
C ASN A 108 -11.07 18.18 -18.87
N HIS A 109 -11.20 18.34 -20.19
CA HIS A 109 -12.17 19.22 -20.84
C HIS A 109 -13.38 18.47 -21.44
N TYR A 110 -13.40 17.14 -21.38
CA TYR A 110 -14.50 16.33 -21.91
C TYR A 110 -15.46 15.93 -20.79
N GLU A 111 -16.75 15.77 -21.11
CA GLU A 111 -17.74 15.17 -20.22
C GLU A 111 -17.89 13.67 -20.49
N GLU A 112 -18.44 12.90 -19.55
CA GLU A 112 -18.85 11.53 -19.86
C GLU A 112 -19.99 11.55 -20.91
N PRO A 113 -20.00 10.63 -21.90
CA PRO A 113 -19.14 9.47 -22.13
C PRO A 113 -17.93 9.72 -23.06
N GLU A 114 -17.66 10.97 -23.47
CA GLU A 114 -16.56 11.30 -24.38
C GLU A 114 -15.19 10.98 -23.78
N ILE A 115 -15.04 11.07 -22.46
CA ILE A 115 -13.79 10.72 -21.76
C ILE A 115 -13.34 9.28 -22.08
N GLU A 116 -14.25 8.30 -22.01
CA GLU A 116 -13.94 6.89 -22.29
C GLU A 116 -13.42 6.72 -23.72
N TYR A 117 -14.12 7.31 -24.69
CA TYR A 117 -13.73 7.24 -26.10
C TYR A 117 -12.36 7.90 -26.35
N GLN A 118 -12.14 9.09 -25.80
CA GLN A 118 -10.88 9.82 -25.98
C GLN A 118 -9.70 9.11 -25.30
N PHE A 119 -9.93 8.53 -24.12
CA PHE A 119 -8.94 7.71 -23.42
C PHE A 119 -8.59 6.48 -24.25
N ASN A 120 -9.57 5.70 -24.69
CA ASN A 120 -9.34 4.50 -25.49
C ASN A 120 -8.62 4.86 -26.79
N ALA A 121 -9.05 5.90 -27.49
CA ALA A 121 -8.38 6.38 -28.71
C ALA A 121 -6.92 6.78 -28.44
N PHE A 122 -6.65 7.43 -27.31
CA PHE A 122 -5.30 7.81 -26.92
C PHE A 122 -4.43 6.61 -26.56
N ILE A 123 -4.94 5.65 -25.78
CA ILE A 123 -4.22 4.44 -25.41
C ILE A 123 -3.93 3.60 -26.64
N HIS A 124 -4.91 3.46 -27.55
CA HIS A 124 -4.69 2.80 -28.84
C HIS A 124 -3.64 3.52 -29.67
N ARG A 125 -3.70 4.85 -29.80
CA ARG A 125 -2.76 5.62 -30.62
C ARG A 125 -1.33 5.64 -30.09
N ASN A 126 -1.14 5.80 -28.78
CA ASN A 126 0.18 5.98 -28.17
C ASN A 126 0.80 4.66 -27.71
N PHE A 127 -0.02 3.67 -27.38
CA PHE A 127 0.41 2.41 -26.79
C PHE A 127 -0.11 1.19 -27.56
N GLU A 128 -0.29 1.32 -28.88
CA GLU A 128 -0.72 0.22 -29.78
C GLU A 128 0.16 -1.02 -29.60
N ASN A 129 1.48 -0.82 -29.66
CA ASN A 129 2.49 -1.87 -29.59
C ASN A 129 2.88 -2.27 -28.14
N HIS A 130 2.16 -1.75 -27.14
CA HIS A 130 2.38 -2.09 -25.74
C HIS A 130 1.29 -3.05 -25.25
N ARG A 131 1.72 -4.01 -24.43
CA ARG A 131 0.81 -4.84 -23.65
C ARG A 131 0.25 -4.02 -22.50
N LYS A 132 -1.07 -3.89 -22.43
CA LYS A 132 -1.74 -3.00 -21.49
C LYS A 132 -2.18 -3.82 -20.27
N ILE A 133 -1.68 -3.45 -19.11
CA ILE A 133 -2.04 -4.04 -17.82
C ILE A 133 -2.79 -2.98 -17.03
N TYR A 134 -3.98 -3.33 -16.57
CA TYR A 134 -4.84 -2.50 -15.75
C TYR A 134 -4.74 -2.97 -14.31
N THR A 135 -4.85 -2.05 -13.36
CA THR A 135 -4.72 -2.36 -11.93
C THR A 135 -5.83 -1.68 -11.16
N ASP A 136 -6.33 -2.37 -10.14
CA ASP A 136 -7.29 -1.80 -9.19
C ASP A 136 -7.04 -2.38 -7.79
N GLY A 137 -7.29 -1.58 -6.76
CA GLY A 137 -7.16 -1.99 -5.37
C GLY A 137 -8.25 -1.39 -4.50
N SER A 138 -9.13 -2.24 -3.98
CA SER A 138 -10.31 -1.81 -3.24
C SER A 138 -10.37 -2.35 -1.81
N VAL A 139 -11.25 -1.73 -1.02
CA VAL A 139 -11.61 -2.21 0.32
C VAL A 139 -13.12 -2.22 0.41
N ILE A 140 -13.71 -3.39 0.68
CA ILE A 140 -15.16 -3.57 0.74
C ILE A 140 -15.52 -4.26 2.04
N ASN A 141 -16.42 -3.65 2.82
CA ASN A 141 -16.85 -4.20 4.12
C ASN A 141 -15.68 -4.55 5.05
N GLY A 142 -14.62 -3.75 5.02
CA GLY A 142 -13.40 -3.98 5.81
C GLY A 142 -12.47 -5.05 5.25
N GLN A 143 -12.78 -5.63 4.08
CA GLN A 143 -11.96 -6.60 3.40
C GLN A 143 -11.12 -5.92 2.32
N ALA A 144 -9.80 -6.11 2.38
CA ALA A 144 -8.87 -5.52 1.43
C ALA A 144 -8.51 -6.50 0.31
N GLY A 145 -8.37 -6.00 -0.91
CA GLY A 145 -7.98 -6.79 -2.09
C GLY A 145 -7.39 -5.93 -3.20
N CYS A 146 -6.69 -6.56 -4.13
CA CYS A 146 -6.28 -5.92 -5.38
C CYS A 146 -6.30 -6.89 -6.56
N ALA A 147 -6.37 -6.34 -7.77
CA ALA A 147 -6.38 -7.11 -9.00
C ALA A 147 -5.51 -6.48 -10.07
N ILE A 148 -5.07 -7.31 -11.00
CA ILE A 148 -4.45 -6.91 -12.25
C ILE A 148 -5.16 -7.60 -13.41
N TYR A 149 -5.36 -6.86 -14.49
CA TYR A 149 -5.97 -7.36 -15.72
C TYR A 149 -5.04 -7.13 -16.91
N ASP A 150 -4.76 -8.20 -17.64
CA ASP A 150 -3.97 -8.16 -18.85
C ASP A 150 -4.84 -8.28 -20.09
N SER A 151 -5.00 -7.15 -20.79
CA SER A 151 -5.84 -7.04 -21.98
C SER A 151 -5.41 -7.91 -23.16
N LYS A 152 -4.12 -8.27 -23.28
CA LYS A 152 -3.62 -9.01 -24.45
C LYS A 152 -4.05 -10.47 -24.43
N VAL A 153 -4.11 -11.04 -23.22
CA VAL A 153 -4.44 -12.46 -23.01
C VAL A 153 -5.76 -12.65 -22.26
N SER A 154 -6.47 -11.56 -21.95
CA SER A 154 -7.66 -11.53 -21.10
C SER A 154 -7.44 -12.30 -19.79
N HIS A 155 -6.30 -12.05 -19.16
CA HIS A 155 -5.89 -12.75 -17.94
C HIS A 155 -6.04 -11.85 -16.73
N GLU A 156 -6.68 -12.39 -15.70
CA GLU A 156 -6.99 -11.71 -14.46
C GLU A 156 -6.24 -12.38 -13.31
N ILE A 157 -5.65 -11.57 -12.42
CA ILE A 157 -5.02 -12.06 -11.20
C ILE A 157 -5.50 -11.21 -10.05
N THR A 158 -6.06 -11.86 -9.03
CA THR A 158 -6.57 -11.22 -7.82
C THR A 158 -5.75 -11.64 -6.60
N TYR A 159 -5.60 -10.73 -5.65
CA TYR A 159 -4.86 -10.94 -4.42
C TYR A 159 -5.72 -10.52 -3.23
N LYS A 160 -5.90 -11.44 -2.28
CA LYS A 160 -6.46 -11.11 -0.97
C LYS A 160 -5.38 -10.44 -0.13
N LEU A 161 -5.67 -9.24 0.35
CA LEU A 161 -4.75 -8.46 1.17
C LEU A 161 -5.18 -8.47 2.64
N PRO A 162 -4.26 -8.15 3.58
CA PRO A 162 -4.63 -7.94 4.97
C PRO A 162 -5.71 -6.87 5.12
N ASP A 163 -6.78 -7.19 5.85
CA ASP A 163 -7.96 -6.34 6.05
C ASP A 163 -7.65 -4.98 6.72
N LEU A 164 -6.44 -4.83 7.28
CA LEU A 164 -5.95 -3.57 7.84
C LEU A 164 -5.47 -2.55 6.78
N PHE A 165 -5.39 -2.94 5.51
CA PHE A 165 -4.92 -2.06 4.44
C PHE A 165 -6.00 -1.09 3.99
N SER A 166 -5.58 0.15 3.74
CA SER A 166 -6.43 1.16 3.11
C SER A 166 -6.53 0.94 1.61
N THR A 167 -7.56 1.49 0.96
CA THR A 167 -7.71 1.52 -0.50
C THR A 167 -6.42 2.01 -1.18
N TYR A 168 -5.83 3.11 -0.70
CA TYR A 168 -4.54 3.61 -1.20
C TYR A 168 -3.39 2.59 -1.10
N THR A 169 -3.39 1.75 -0.07
CA THR A 169 -2.38 0.70 0.08
C THR A 169 -2.65 -0.45 -0.88
N CYS A 170 -3.91 -0.80 -1.09
CA CYS A 170 -4.34 -1.80 -2.07
C CYS A 170 -3.97 -1.39 -3.49
N GLU A 171 -4.30 -0.15 -3.90
CA GLU A 171 -3.90 0.43 -5.19
C GLU A 171 -2.40 0.35 -5.43
N LYS A 172 -1.62 0.74 -4.41
CA LYS A 172 -0.17 0.68 -4.47
C LYS A 172 0.33 -0.74 -4.68
N ILE A 173 -0.27 -1.73 -4.01
CA ILE A 173 0.10 -3.14 -4.17
C ILE A 173 -0.33 -3.65 -5.55
N ALA A 174 -1.49 -3.25 -6.07
CA ALA A 174 -1.97 -3.59 -7.40
C ALA A 174 -0.93 -3.19 -8.47
N VAL A 175 -0.45 -1.95 -8.41
CA VAL A 175 0.61 -1.44 -9.30
C VAL A 175 1.90 -2.25 -9.16
N ILE A 176 2.30 -2.61 -7.94
CA ILE A 176 3.51 -3.43 -7.69
C ILE A 176 3.38 -4.82 -8.30
N GLU A 177 2.24 -5.48 -8.11
CA GLU A 177 2.00 -6.80 -8.68
C GLU A 177 1.92 -6.76 -10.21
N ALA A 178 1.40 -5.68 -10.80
CA ALA A 178 1.46 -5.46 -12.25
C ALA A 178 2.90 -5.34 -12.76
N ILE A 179 3.77 -4.60 -12.05
CA ILE A 179 5.19 -4.49 -12.41
C ILE A 179 5.89 -5.85 -12.31
N LYS A 180 5.64 -6.60 -11.22
CA LYS A 180 6.19 -7.96 -11.05
C LYS A 180 5.70 -8.90 -12.15
N TYR A 181 4.43 -8.81 -12.51
CA TYR A 181 3.84 -9.60 -13.58
C TYR A 181 4.51 -9.26 -14.92
N ALA A 182 4.64 -7.98 -15.26
CA ALA A 182 5.33 -7.52 -16.47
C ALA A 182 6.78 -8.03 -16.54
N ASN A 183 7.51 -8.04 -15.42
CA ASN A 183 8.87 -8.58 -15.34
C ASN A 183 8.99 -10.08 -15.62
N ARG A 184 7.93 -10.85 -15.32
CA ARG A 184 7.91 -12.32 -15.55
C ARG A 184 7.56 -12.68 -16.98
N VAL A 185 6.91 -11.79 -17.70
CA VAL A 185 6.43 -12.01 -19.07
C VAL A 185 7.52 -11.63 -20.09
N GLN A 186 7.65 -12.43 -21.15
CA GLN A 186 8.73 -12.26 -22.13
C GLN A 186 8.58 -11.02 -23.04
N ASP A 187 7.36 -10.50 -23.21
CA ASP A 187 7.06 -9.33 -24.05
C ASP A 187 7.92 -8.11 -23.70
N GLN A 188 8.22 -7.25 -24.67
CA GLN A 188 9.24 -6.19 -24.53
C GLN A 188 8.69 -4.79 -24.25
N ASN A 189 7.37 -4.57 -24.22
CA ASN A 189 6.77 -3.26 -23.99
C ASN A 189 5.44 -3.40 -23.24
N PHE A 190 5.33 -2.78 -22.07
CA PHE A 190 4.13 -2.74 -21.23
C PHE A 190 3.76 -1.31 -20.87
N VAL A 191 2.45 -1.08 -20.79
CA VAL A 191 1.89 0.10 -20.14
C VAL A 191 1.02 -0.40 -18.99
N ILE A 192 1.33 0.08 -17.79
CA ILE A 192 0.56 -0.18 -16.58
C ILE A 192 -0.33 1.02 -16.34
N ILE A 193 -1.63 0.78 -16.29
CA ILE A 193 -2.68 1.79 -16.20
C ILE A 193 -3.35 1.64 -14.83
N SER A 194 -3.29 2.72 -14.04
CA SER A 194 -3.95 2.81 -12.73
C SER A 194 -4.75 4.10 -12.68
N ASP A 195 -5.86 4.05 -11.96
CA ASP A 195 -6.70 5.19 -11.62
C ASP A 195 -6.26 5.92 -10.34
N CYS A 196 -5.19 5.45 -9.70
CA CYS A 196 -4.70 6.07 -8.49
C CYS A 196 -3.59 7.08 -8.79
N ARG A 197 -3.97 8.32 -9.16
CA ARG A 197 -3.01 9.42 -9.44
C ARG A 197 -1.98 9.58 -8.33
N SER A 198 -2.42 9.46 -7.08
CA SER A 198 -1.57 9.60 -5.90
C SER A 198 -0.52 8.49 -5.76
N VAL A 199 -0.81 7.26 -6.23
CA VAL A 199 0.16 6.17 -6.28
C VAL A 199 1.19 6.43 -7.37
N ILE A 200 0.74 6.77 -8.59
CA ILE A 200 1.63 7.05 -9.71
C ILE A 200 2.54 8.24 -9.38
N GLN A 201 1.99 9.30 -8.79
CA GLN A 201 2.77 10.48 -8.36
C GLN A 201 3.78 10.15 -7.25
N LYS A 202 3.40 9.26 -6.32
CA LYS A 202 4.30 8.84 -5.23
C LYS A 202 5.46 8.00 -5.75
N ILE A 203 5.19 7.15 -6.73
CA ILE A 203 6.21 6.36 -7.42
C ILE A 203 7.10 7.30 -8.24
N SER A 204 6.54 8.18 -9.08
CA SER A 204 7.31 9.10 -9.94
C SER A 204 8.22 10.05 -9.17
N ASN A 205 7.75 10.57 -8.03
CA ASN A 205 8.52 11.47 -7.17
C ASN A 205 9.22 10.75 -6.03
N PHE A 206 9.47 9.45 -6.18
CA PHE A 206 10.09 8.67 -5.12
C PHE A 206 11.48 9.24 -4.78
N LYS A 207 11.68 9.50 -3.48
CA LYS A 207 12.97 9.89 -2.90
C LYS A 207 13.32 8.90 -1.82
N PHE A 208 14.55 8.39 -1.82
CA PHE A 208 15.02 7.50 -0.76
C PHE A 208 15.07 8.25 0.58
N THR A 209 14.13 7.94 1.45
CA THR A 209 14.08 8.43 2.83
C THR A 209 13.85 7.25 3.78
N SER A 210 14.23 7.40 5.05
CA SER A 210 13.94 6.41 6.10
C SER A 210 12.45 6.31 6.44
N ALA A 211 11.63 7.25 5.96
CA ALA A 211 10.18 7.25 6.16
C ALA A 211 9.42 6.39 5.14
N ASN A 212 10.10 5.86 4.11
CA ASN A 212 9.44 5.07 3.07
C ASN A 212 9.04 3.68 3.58
N SER A 213 7.81 3.28 3.30
CA SER A 213 7.31 1.94 3.59
C SER A 213 8.08 0.86 2.80
N HIS A 214 8.24 -0.33 3.39
CA HIS A 214 8.79 -1.51 2.71
C HIS A 214 8.14 -1.80 1.36
N ILE A 215 6.81 -1.65 1.27
CA ILE A 215 6.01 -1.85 0.04
C ILE A 215 6.51 -0.94 -1.08
N LEU A 216 6.73 0.34 -0.79
CA LEU A 216 7.19 1.32 -1.78
C LEU A 216 8.63 1.05 -2.22
N ILE A 217 9.51 0.62 -1.30
CA ILE A 217 10.90 0.28 -1.65
C ILE A 217 10.94 -0.98 -2.53
N GLU A 218 10.07 -1.96 -2.26
CA GLU A 218 9.90 -3.13 -3.12
C GLU A 218 9.39 -2.74 -4.51
N ALA A 219 8.44 -1.80 -4.61
CA ALA A 219 7.99 -1.25 -5.90
C ALA A 219 9.17 -0.73 -6.73
N MET A 220 10.04 0.07 -6.10
CA MET A 220 11.20 0.67 -6.76
C MET A 220 12.22 -0.37 -7.21
N LYS A 221 12.42 -1.45 -6.43
CA LYS A 221 13.23 -2.60 -6.85
C LYS A 221 12.68 -3.23 -8.12
N GLN A 222 11.40 -3.57 -8.12
CA GLN A 222 10.76 -4.23 -9.26
C GLN A 222 10.76 -3.33 -10.50
N LEU A 223 10.59 -2.02 -10.33
CA LEU A 223 10.71 -1.05 -11.42
C LEU A 223 12.13 -0.96 -11.98
N SER A 224 13.16 -1.02 -11.13
CA SER A 224 14.54 -1.01 -11.62
C SER A 224 14.85 -2.20 -12.52
N ILE A 225 14.33 -3.39 -12.16
CA ILE A 225 14.42 -4.60 -12.99
C ILE A 225 13.66 -4.41 -14.31
N ALA A 226 12.45 -3.83 -14.24
CA ALA A 226 11.60 -3.58 -15.40
C ALA A 226 12.24 -2.59 -16.40
N GLN A 227 13.08 -1.67 -15.91
CA GLN A 227 13.78 -0.67 -16.71
C GLN A 227 15.01 -1.21 -17.42
N GLU A 228 15.78 -2.09 -16.78
CA GLU A 228 16.89 -2.79 -17.46
C GLU A 228 16.38 -3.53 -18.71
N LEU A 229 15.11 -3.94 -18.66
CA LEU A 229 14.42 -4.60 -19.74
C LEU A 229 13.78 -3.63 -20.77
N LYS A 230 13.78 -2.30 -20.53
CA LYS A 230 13.14 -1.22 -21.32
C LYS A 230 11.61 -1.29 -21.44
N LYS A 231 10.92 -1.85 -20.44
CA LYS A 231 9.58 -2.41 -20.67
C LYS A 231 8.39 -1.65 -20.10
N THR A 232 8.50 -0.57 -19.33
CA THR A 232 7.35 -0.14 -18.50
C THR A 232 7.08 1.36 -18.48
N LEU A 233 5.86 1.72 -18.89
CA LEU A 233 5.25 3.04 -18.72
C LEU A 233 4.17 2.96 -17.65
N LEU A 234 4.14 3.92 -16.72
CA LEU A 234 3.05 4.07 -15.75
C LEU A 234 2.14 5.21 -16.20
N TYR A 235 0.87 4.89 -16.43
CA TYR A 235 -0.11 5.82 -16.94
C TYR A 235 -1.27 5.99 -15.96
N TYR A 236 -1.65 7.24 -15.70
CA TYR A 236 -2.85 7.57 -14.95
C TYR A 236 -4.06 7.58 -15.89
N GLY A 237 -4.93 6.60 -15.77
CA GLY A 237 -6.23 6.59 -16.46
C GLY A 237 -7.32 7.04 -15.51
N SER A 238 -8.14 8.02 -15.87
CA SER A 238 -9.31 8.37 -15.07
C SER A 238 -10.25 7.17 -14.92
N ASP A 239 -10.94 7.06 -13.78
CA ASP A 239 -11.93 6.02 -13.39
C ASP A 239 -12.93 5.55 -14.46
N HIS A 240 -13.08 6.29 -15.55
CA HIS A 240 -14.15 6.21 -16.52
C HIS A 240 -13.87 5.24 -17.69
N THR A 241 -13.19 4.11 -17.44
CA THR A 241 -12.88 3.14 -18.52
C THR A 241 -13.38 1.75 -18.15
N LYS A 242 -14.08 1.08 -19.09
CA LYS A 242 -14.66 -0.26 -18.89
C LYS A 242 -13.65 -1.32 -18.45
N GLU A 243 -12.39 -1.18 -18.81
CA GLU A 243 -11.33 -2.12 -18.45
C GLU A 243 -10.84 -1.89 -17.02
N LEU A 244 -10.80 -0.63 -16.55
CA LEU A 244 -10.60 -0.33 -15.13
C LEU A 244 -11.84 -0.73 -14.31
N GLU A 245 -13.05 -0.51 -14.81
CA GLU A 245 -14.29 -0.98 -14.17
C GLU A 245 -14.39 -2.51 -14.12
N ALA A 246 -13.97 -3.21 -15.18
CA ALA A 246 -13.86 -4.67 -15.18
C ALA A 246 -12.85 -5.12 -14.13
N THR A 247 -11.70 -4.45 -14.02
CA THR A 247 -10.70 -4.76 -12.98
C THR A 247 -11.24 -4.50 -11.58
N ARG A 248 -12.03 -3.43 -11.38
CA ARG A 248 -12.76 -3.13 -10.13
C ARG A 248 -13.73 -4.22 -9.74
N SER A 249 -14.45 -4.79 -10.70
CA SER A 249 -15.39 -5.87 -10.41
C SER A 249 -14.70 -7.15 -9.88
N LEU A 250 -13.39 -7.29 -10.09
CA LEU A 250 -12.58 -8.42 -9.60
C LEU A 250 -12.06 -8.23 -8.17
N THR A 251 -12.03 -6.98 -7.69
CA THR A 251 -11.57 -6.65 -6.33
C THR A 251 -12.72 -6.60 -5.33
N VAL A 252 -13.98 -6.60 -5.83
CA VAL A 252 -15.23 -6.49 -5.05
C VAL A 252 -15.64 -7.80 -4.39
#